data_AF-A0A4Q5XN58-F1
#
_entry.id   AF-A0A4Q5XN58-F1
#
_cell.length_a   1.000
_cell.length_b   1.000
_cell.length_c   1.000
_cell.angle_alpha   90.00
_cell.angle_beta   90.00
_cell.angle_gamma   90.00
#
_symmetry.space_group_name_H-M   'P 1'
#
loop_
_entity.id
_entity.type
_entity.pdbx_description
1 polymer ?
#
loop_
_entity_poly.entity_id
_entity_poly.type
_entity_poly.pdbx_seq_one_letter_code
_entity_poly.pdbx_strand_id
1 'polypeptide(L)'
;MRSATDIQMGHNTYVAAGTDTGDPNAGEYVRIGEHQCQLELNRKSDDKELLSNGGMYMCSGGVKLVKDTWYCLEFSYDGPGKEVRVFVDNTEVPALHATDWGPYEYKIFKLGFEKYHGAEKTIWYDDLALATEQVHCQ
;
A
#
# COMPACT_ATOMS: atom_id res chain seq x y z
N MET A 1 11.31 2.01 -0.85
CA MET A 1 10.79 3.10 -1.70
C MET A 1 11.13 4.47 -1.13
N ARG A 2 11.23 5.50 -1.98
CA ARG A 2 11.43 6.90 -1.60
C ARG A 2 10.49 7.79 -2.39
N SER A 3 9.94 8.83 -1.77
CA SER A 3 9.07 9.81 -2.45
C SER A 3 9.71 11.19 -2.51
N ALA A 4 9.44 11.95 -3.58
CA ALA A 4 9.90 13.33 -3.74
C ALA A 4 9.13 14.33 -2.85
N THR A 5 7.99 13.91 -2.28
CA THR A 5 7.16 14.73 -1.41
C THR A 5 6.84 13.97 -0.13
N ASP A 6 6.45 14.70 0.91
CA ASP A 6 5.82 14.07 2.06
C ASP A 6 4.52 13.39 1.62
N ILE A 7 4.05 12.46 2.45
CA ILE A 7 2.72 11.87 2.31
C ILE A 7 1.65 12.98 2.29
N GLN A 8 0.73 12.90 1.34
CA GLN A 8 -0.23 13.93 1.00
C GLN A 8 -1.64 13.59 1.53
N MET A 9 -2.55 14.56 1.48
CA MET A 9 -3.94 14.34 1.88
C MET A 9 -4.75 13.48 0.89
N GLY A 10 -4.38 13.49 -0.39
CA GLY A 10 -5.14 12.79 -1.43
C GLY A 10 -5.06 11.27 -1.29
N HIS A 11 -6.10 10.58 -1.77
CA HIS A 11 -6.10 9.12 -1.94
C HIS A 11 -5.27 8.80 -3.18
N ASN A 12 -4.11 8.16 -3.02
CA ASN A 12 -3.22 7.76 -4.13
C ASN A 12 -2.57 6.41 -3.83
N THR A 13 -2.22 5.64 -4.86
CA THR A 13 -1.64 4.29 -4.70
C THR A 13 -0.16 4.25 -5.10
N TYR A 14 0.67 3.56 -4.30
CA TYR A 14 2.09 3.32 -4.59
C TYR A 14 2.32 1.94 -5.17
N VAL A 15 1.72 0.94 -4.53
CA VAL A 15 1.88 -0.47 -4.88
C VAL A 15 0.52 -1.15 -4.86
N ALA A 16 0.35 -2.15 -5.72
CA ALA A 16 -0.89 -2.90 -5.76
C ALA A 16 -0.67 -4.36 -6.14
N ALA A 17 -1.51 -5.25 -5.62
CA ALA A 17 -1.64 -6.62 -6.07
C ALA A 17 -2.99 -6.79 -6.76
N GLY A 18 -3.01 -7.41 -7.95
CA GLY A 18 -4.19 -7.44 -8.82
C GLY A 18 -4.56 -8.84 -9.32
N THR A 19 -5.84 -9.09 -9.59
CA THR A 19 -6.33 -10.37 -10.15
C THR A 19 -6.19 -10.49 -11.67
N ASP A 20 -5.96 -9.38 -12.37
CA ASP A 20 -5.88 -9.33 -13.82
C ASP A 20 -4.47 -9.60 -14.36
N THR A 21 -4.34 -9.88 -15.66
CA THR A 21 -3.08 -10.21 -16.33
C THR A 21 -2.58 -9.14 -17.32
N GLY A 22 -3.19 -7.94 -17.40
CA GLY A 22 -2.56 -6.89 -18.22
C GLY A 22 -3.35 -5.60 -18.51
N ASP A 23 -4.67 -5.54 -18.28
CA ASP A 23 -5.42 -4.30 -18.35
C ASP A 23 -5.26 -3.53 -17.03
N PRO A 24 -4.74 -2.28 -17.06
CA PRO A 24 -4.52 -1.51 -15.84
C PRO A 24 -5.80 -1.23 -15.04
N ASN A 25 -6.97 -1.23 -15.68
CA ASN A 25 -8.26 -0.92 -15.07
C ASN A 25 -9.11 -2.17 -14.74
N ALA A 26 -8.79 -3.32 -15.33
CA ALA A 26 -9.52 -4.55 -15.11
C ALA A 26 -9.03 -5.30 -13.86
N GLY A 27 -9.94 -6.08 -13.27
CA GLY A 27 -9.66 -6.90 -12.10
C GLY A 27 -9.84 -6.17 -10.76
N GLU A 28 -9.61 -6.92 -9.70
CA GLU A 28 -9.67 -6.46 -8.32
C GLU A 28 -8.28 -6.24 -7.79
N TYR A 29 -8.12 -5.17 -7.01
CA TYR A 29 -6.84 -4.75 -6.48
C TYR A 29 -6.89 -4.52 -4.98
N VAL A 30 -5.81 -4.95 -4.33
CA VAL A 30 -5.43 -4.41 -3.03
C VAL A 30 -4.32 -3.41 -3.26
N ARG A 31 -4.50 -2.24 -2.65
CA ARG A 31 -3.73 -1.04 -2.92
C ARG A 31 -3.11 -0.58 -1.61
N ILE A 32 -1.81 -0.32 -1.62
CA ILE A 32 -1.15 0.37 -0.52
C ILE A 32 -0.69 1.72 -1.04
N GLY A 33 -0.99 2.74 -0.27
CA GLY A 33 -0.93 4.10 -0.75
C GLY A 33 -0.97 5.11 0.38
N GLU A 34 -1.51 6.27 0.05
CA GLU A 34 -1.73 7.35 0.99
C GLU A 34 -3.16 7.83 0.92
N HIS A 35 -3.65 8.29 2.07
CA HIS A 35 -4.86 9.07 2.19
C HIS A 35 -4.80 9.79 3.54
N GLN A 36 -5.32 11.02 3.65
CA GLN A 36 -5.33 11.77 4.91
C GLN A 36 -3.94 11.88 5.55
N CYS A 37 -2.91 12.15 4.73
CA CYS A 37 -1.52 12.32 5.15
C CYS A 37 -0.93 11.09 5.82
N GLN A 38 -1.39 9.89 5.55
CA GLN A 38 -0.90 8.69 6.23
C GLN A 38 -0.97 7.47 5.33
N LEU A 39 -0.22 6.44 5.68
CA LEU A 39 -0.24 5.17 4.94
C LEU A 39 -1.64 4.55 5.02
N GLU A 40 -2.10 4.03 3.89
CA GLU A 40 -3.42 3.44 3.72
C GLU A 40 -3.32 2.06 3.05
N LEU A 41 -4.21 1.16 3.46
CA LEU A 41 -4.58 -0.05 2.73
C LEU A 41 -6.00 0.13 2.18
N ASN A 42 -6.16 -0.03 0.87
CA ASN A 42 -7.45 0.12 0.20
C ASN A 42 -7.80 -1.13 -0.63
N ARG A 43 -9.09 -1.47 -0.70
CA ARG A 43 -9.65 -2.51 -1.57
C ARG A 43 -10.49 -1.90 -2.68
N LYS A 44 -10.17 -2.20 -3.94
CA LYS A 44 -10.87 -1.63 -5.10
C LYS A 44 -12.35 -1.98 -5.20
N SER A 45 -12.74 -3.20 -4.85
CA SER A 45 -14.09 -3.70 -5.12
C SER A 45 -15.21 -2.92 -4.42
N ASP A 46 -14.94 -2.42 -3.21
CA ASP A 46 -15.90 -1.70 -2.37
C ASP A 46 -15.34 -0.40 -1.76
N ASP A 47 -14.16 0.02 -2.22
CA ASP A 47 -13.42 1.17 -1.72
C ASP A 47 -13.21 1.16 -0.20
N LYS A 48 -13.12 -0.04 0.39
CA LYS A 48 -12.85 -0.17 1.82
C LYS A 48 -11.41 0.27 2.11
N GLU A 49 -11.28 1.18 3.07
CA GLU A 49 -10.00 1.76 3.50
C GLU A 49 -9.67 1.35 4.94
N LEU A 50 -8.39 1.09 5.19
CA LEU A 50 -7.79 1.08 6.52
C LEU A 50 -6.70 2.15 6.54
N LEU A 51 -6.81 3.08 7.48
CA LEU A 51 -5.82 4.12 7.70
C LEU A 51 -4.89 3.72 8.84
N SER A 52 -3.60 3.98 8.68
CA SER A 52 -2.56 3.56 9.64
C SER A 52 -2.70 4.15 11.05
N ASN A 53 -3.53 5.17 11.25
CA ASN A 53 -3.91 5.69 12.56
C ASN A 53 -5.10 4.96 13.24
N GLY A 54 -5.60 3.87 12.65
CA GLY A 54 -6.77 3.15 13.16
C GLY A 54 -8.11 3.61 12.57
N GLY A 55 -8.11 4.17 11.36
CA GLY A 55 -9.33 4.49 10.60
C GLY A 55 -9.91 5.90 10.83
N MET A 56 -9.18 6.80 11.49
CA MET A 56 -9.63 8.19 11.64
C MET A 56 -9.25 9.01 10.39
N TYR A 57 -10.25 9.57 9.72
CA TYR A 57 -10.06 10.43 8.54
C TYR A 57 -9.53 11.82 8.92
N MET A 58 -8.27 11.87 9.36
CA MET A 58 -7.56 13.09 9.73
C MET A 58 -6.06 12.95 9.49
N CYS A 59 -5.41 14.10 9.31
CA CYS A 59 -3.99 14.21 8.94
C CYS A 59 -3.00 13.88 10.11
N SER A 60 -3.46 13.33 11.22
CA SER A 60 -2.67 13.07 12.44
C SER A 60 -2.70 11.59 12.89
N GLY A 61 -1.65 11.18 13.60
CA GLY A 61 -1.57 9.88 14.30
C GLY A 61 -1.17 8.67 13.44
N GLY A 62 -1.12 8.79 12.11
CA GLY A 62 -0.79 7.68 11.21
C GLY A 62 0.68 7.64 10.79
N VAL A 63 1.05 6.56 10.12
CA VAL A 63 2.39 6.34 9.56
C VAL A 63 2.66 7.36 8.46
N LYS A 64 3.80 8.05 8.54
CA LYS A 64 4.24 9.06 7.57
C LYS A 64 5.40 8.51 6.75
N LEU A 65 5.42 8.83 5.47
CA LEU A 65 6.59 8.71 4.62
C LEU A 65 7.09 10.14 4.34
N VAL A 66 8.21 10.50 4.95
CA VAL A 66 8.83 11.81 4.78
C VAL A 66 9.53 11.87 3.42
N LYS A 67 9.47 13.04 2.77
CA LYS A 67 10.15 13.25 1.49
C LYS A 67 11.62 12.89 1.55
N ASP A 68 12.16 12.46 0.41
CA ASP A 68 13.57 12.18 0.18
C ASP A 68 14.19 11.16 1.17
N THR A 69 13.36 10.38 1.87
CA THR A 69 13.77 9.34 2.80
C THR A 69 13.43 7.96 2.22
N TRP A 70 14.40 7.05 2.28
CA TRP A 70 14.18 5.66 1.91
C TRP A 70 13.49 4.94 3.06
N TYR A 71 12.36 4.32 2.75
CA TYR A 71 11.63 3.43 3.64
C TYR A 71 11.60 2.05 3.03
N CYS A 72 11.82 1.03 3.85
CA CYS A 72 11.54 -0.34 3.48
C CYS A 72 10.03 -0.58 3.68
N LEU A 73 9.28 -0.54 2.58
CA LEU A 73 7.85 -0.88 2.57
C LEU A 73 7.73 -2.34 2.15
N GLU A 74 7.25 -3.17 3.06
CA GLU A 74 6.97 -4.59 2.82
C GLU A 74 5.48 -4.85 3.03
N PHE A 75 4.92 -5.77 2.25
CA PHE A 75 3.55 -6.21 2.42
C PHE A 75 3.41 -7.67 2.03
N SER A 76 2.54 -8.40 2.71
CA SER A 76 2.24 -9.79 2.43
C SER A 76 0.76 -9.95 2.09
N TYR A 77 0.48 -10.86 1.16
CA TYR A 77 -0.87 -11.29 0.81
C TYR A 77 -0.94 -12.81 0.92
N ASP A 78 -1.80 -13.31 1.81
CA ASP A 78 -2.00 -14.75 1.98
C ASP A 78 -3.17 -15.28 1.13
N GLY A 79 -2.97 -15.32 -0.20
CA GLY A 79 -3.80 -16.08 -1.16
C GLY A 79 -5.32 -15.98 -0.99
N PRO A 80 -6.13 -17.01 -1.31
CA PRO A 80 -7.57 -17.02 -1.04
C PRO A 80 -7.88 -17.19 0.46
N GLY A 81 -7.00 -16.65 1.32
CA GLY A 81 -6.98 -16.68 2.78
C GLY A 81 -6.80 -15.28 3.39
N LYS A 82 -7.28 -14.24 2.69
CA LYS A 82 -7.81 -12.95 3.21
C LYS A 82 -6.89 -12.05 4.06
N GLU A 83 -5.67 -12.48 4.38
CA GLU A 83 -4.76 -11.71 5.22
C GLU A 83 -3.87 -10.78 4.41
N VAL A 84 -3.85 -9.51 4.82
CA VAL A 84 -2.92 -8.49 4.36
C VAL A 84 -2.20 -7.93 5.57
N ARG A 85 -0.88 -7.89 5.49
CA ARG A 85 -0.03 -7.25 6.50
C ARG A 85 0.87 -6.24 5.79
N VAL A 86 1.11 -5.12 6.45
CA VAL A 86 1.94 -4.02 5.93
C VAL A 86 2.99 -3.68 6.97
N PHE A 87 4.23 -3.56 6.54
CA PHE A 87 5.38 -3.26 7.37
C PHE A 87 6.12 -2.04 6.81
N VAL A 88 6.59 -1.18 7.71
CA VAL A 88 7.52 -0.09 7.38
C VAL A 88 8.74 -0.25 8.27
N ASP A 89 9.91 -0.37 7.67
CA ASP A 89 11.20 -0.54 8.35
C ASP A 89 11.15 -1.66 9.41
N ASN A 90 10.77 -2.87 8.97
CA ASN A 90 10.57 -4.08 9.80
C ASN A 90 9.49 -3.99 10.89
N THR A 91 8.75 -2.88 10.97
CA THR A 91 7.69 -2.70 11.95
C THR A 91 6.34 -2.90 11.30
N GLU A 92 5.57 -3.88 11.76
CA GLU A 92 4.18 -4.07 11.31
C GLU A 92 3.35 -2.84 11.68
N VAL A 93 2.49 -2.40 10.75
CA VAL A 93 1.52 -1.33 10.98
C VAL A 93 0.20 -1.99 11.41
N PRO A 94 -0.13 -2.09 12.71
CA PRO A 94 -1.20 -2.98 13.16
C PRO A 94 -2.59 -2.59 12.63
N ALA A 95 -2.80 -1.29 12.40
CA ALA A 95 -4.05 -0.78 11.83
C ALA A 95 -4.26 -1.17 10.35
N LEU A 96 -3.20 -1.58 9.65
CA LEU A 96 -3.26 -2.06 8.26
C LEU A 96 -3.19 -3.59 8.15
N HIS A 97 -3.25 -4.29 9.29
CA HIS A 97 -3.43 -5.74 9.30
C HIS A 97 -4.92 -6.05 9.08
N ALA A 98 -5.25 -6.75 8.00
CA ALA A 98 -6.61 -7.15 7.69
C ALA A 98 -6.69 -8.66 7.46
N THR A 99 -7.68 -9.35 8.04
CA THR A 99 -7.91 -10.80 7.82
C THR A 99 -9.17 -11.10 7.00
N ASP A 100 -9.83 -10.07 6.47
CA ASP A 100 -11.02 -10.18 5.61
C ASP A 100 -10.93 -9.24 4.41
N TRP A 101 -9.81 -9.34 3.68
CA TRP A 101 -9.51 -8.47 2.54
C TRP A 101 -9.88 -9.06 1.17
N GLY A 102 -10.79 -10.06 1.16
CA GLY A 102 -11.40 -10.66 -0.03
C GLY A 102 -10.81 -12.04 -0.39
N PRO A 103 -11.49 -12.84 -1.25
CA PRO A 103 -11.01 -14.15 -1.70
C PRO A 103 -10.28 -14.05 -3.04
N TYR A 104 -9.35 -13.11 -3.18
CA TYR A 104 -8.73 -12.80 -4.46
C TYR A 104 -7.45 -13.62 -4.69
N GLU A 105 -7.33 -14.20 -5.88
CA GLU A 105 -6.07 -14.74 -6.38
C GLU A 105 -5.31 -13.63 -7.12
N TYR A 106 -4.34 -13.00 -6.45
CA TYR A 106 -3.52 -11.98 -7.08
C TYR A 106 -2.49 -12.62 -8.01
N LYS A 107 -2.44 -12.14 -9.26
CA LYS A 107 -1.58 -12.66 -10.34
C LYS A 107 -0.48 -11.68 -10.73
N ILE A 108 -0.65 -10.41 -10.40
CA ILE A 108 0.28 -9.34 -10.74
C ILE A 108 0.58 -8.48 -9.52
N PHE A 109 1.81 -7.96 -9.49
CA PHE A 109 2.25 -6.90 -8.59
C PHE A 109 2.59 -5.66 -9.41
N LYS A 110 2.09 -4.51 -8.97
CA LYS A 110 2.33 -3.20 -9.58
C LYS A 110 3.12 -2.34 -8.61
N LEU A 111 4.09 -1.61 -9.16
CA LEU A 111 4.88 -0.60 -8.48
C LEU A 111 4.80 0.68 -9.32
N GLY A 112 4.44 1.80 -8.71
CA GLY A 112 4.28 3.04 -9.45
C GLY A 112 3.70 4.17 -8.61
N PHE A 113 2.96 5.06 -9.25
CA PHE A 113 2.15 6.07 -8.58
C PHE A 113 0.86 6.25 -9.37
N GLU A 114 -0.26 5.88 -8.77
CA GLU A 114 -1.59 6.13 -9.33
C GLU A 114 -2.25 7.28 -8.55
N LYS A 115 -2.48 8.39 -9.25
CA LYS A 115 -3.03 9.61 -8.67
C LYS A 115 -4.55 9.63 -8.82
N TYR A 116 -5.29 9.75 -7.72
CA TYR A 116 -6.71 10.12 -7.75
C TYR A 116 -6.96 11.55 -7.28
N HIS A 117 -6.21 12.04 -6.28
CA HIS A 117 -6.35 13.42 -5.79
C HIS A 117 -5.04 14.02 -5.29
N GLY A 118 -4.95 15.35 -5.28
CA GLY A 118 -3.74 16.07 -4.86
C GLY A 118 -2.70 16.20 -5.98
N ALA A 119 -1.44 16.36 -5.58
CA ALA A 119 -0.35 16.66 -6.50
C ALA A 119 0.31 15.39 -7.03
N GLU A 120 0.87 15.48 -8.23
CA GLU A 120 1.75 14.43 -8.74
C GLU A 120 3.03 14.34 -7.90
N LYS A 121 3.60 13.13 -7.83
CA LYS A 121 4.87 12.90 -7.18
C LYS A 121 5.71 11.91 -7.96
N THR A 122 7.03 12.04 -7.82
CA THR A 122 7.97 11.01 -8.26
C THR A 122 8.20 10.05 -7.10
N ILE A 123 8.19 8.75 -7.40
CA ILE A 123 8.54 7.69 -6.47
C ILE A 123 9.68 6.88 -7.06
N TRP A 124 10.66 6.56 -6.22
CA TRP A 124 11.75 5.65 -6.54
C TRP A 124 11.58 4.34 -5.78
N TYR A 125 11.86 3.25 -6.49
CA TYR A 125 11.86 1.90 -5.97
C TYR A 125 13.26 1.33 -6.16
N ASP A 126 13.78 0.66 -5.14
CA ASP A 126 15.07 -0.01 -5.15
C ASP A 126 14.98 -1.27 -4.27
N ASP A 127 15.91 -2.20 -4.46
CA ASP A 127 16.01 -3.47 -3.71
C ASP A 127 14.70 -4.28 -3.73
N LEU A 128 14.08 -4.38 -4.90
CA LEU A 128 12.83 -5.10 -5.08
C LEU A 128 13.01 -6.61 -4.88
N ALA A 129 12.23 -7.17 -3.96
CA ALA A 129 12.16 -8.59 -3.69
C ALA A 129 10.70 -9.07 -3.71
N LEU A 130 10.49 -10.30 -4.21
CA LEU A 130 9.22 -11.02 -4.15
C LEU A 130 9.52 -12.44 -3.66
N ALA A 131 8.87 -12.84 -2.57
CA ALA A 131 9.11 -14.11 -1.90
C ALA A 131 7.80 -14.68 -1.35
N THR A 132 7.84 -15.95 -0.95
CA THR A 132 6.72 -16.64 -0.29
C THR A 132 6.76 -16.53 1.24
N GLU A 133 7.80 -15.89 1.77
CA GLU A 133 8.04 -15.63 3.19
C GLU A 133 8.47 -14.17 3.37
N GLN A 134 8.46 -13.68 4.61
CA GLN A 134 8.87 -12.32 4.91
C GLN A 134 10.34 -12.08 4.51
N VAL A 135 10.61 -11.04 3.73
CA VAL A 135 11.95 -10.70 3.22
C VAL A 135 12.75 -9.94 4.27
N HIS A 136 12.07 -9.11 5.06
CA HIS A 136 12.67 -8.17 6.00
C HIS A 136 13.54 -7.09 5.33
N CYS A 137 13.77 -6.01 6.07
CA CYS A 137 14.65 -4.90 5.69
C CYS A 137 16.06 -5.16 6.21
N GLN A 138 17.07 -4.95 5.37
CA GLN A 138 18.50 -5.06 5.71
C GLN A 138 19.16 -3.71 5.96
#